data_AF-A0A539DCG5-F1
#
_entry.id   AF-A0A539DCG5-F1
#
_cell.length_a   1.000
_cell.length_b   1.000
_cell.length_c   1.000
_cell.angle_alpha   90.00
_cell.angle_beta   90.00
_cell.angle_gamma   90.00
#
_symmetry.space_group_name_H-M   'P 1'
#
loop_
_entity.id
_entity.type
_entity.pdbx_description
1 polymer ?
#
loop_
_entity_poly.entity_id
_entity_poly.type
_entity_poly.pdbx_seq_one_letter_code
_entity_poly.pdbx_strand_id
1 'polypeptide(L)'
;GPVTLFGNLGYTFVTRDSDLNFWTFNAALEYRATKAWSLVSEVVSAVGEAAAPDTAVLRIGSVYALTERIKLDGAVGFGMTKESPDVIVTVGVTVAF
;
A
#
# COMPACT_ATOMS: atom_id res chain seq x y z
N GLY A 1 -17.12 -11.75 -6.78
CA GLY A 1 -16.51 -12.61 -5.74
C GLY A 1 -16.58 -11.93 -4.39
N PRO A 2 -15.97 -12.52 -3.34
CA PRO A 2 -15.91 -11.91 -2.01
C PRO A 2 -15.06 -10.64 -2.02
N VAL A 3 -15.35 -9.75 -1.08
CA VAL A 3 -14.58 -8.55 -0.77
C VAL A 3 -13.94 -8.73 0.59
N THR A 4 -12.66 -8.38 0.72
CA THR A 4 -11.94 -8.36 1.99
C THR A 4 -11.42 -6.96 2.26
N LEU A 5 -11.63 -6.49 3.49
CA LEU A 5 -11.11 -5.22 3.97
C LEU A 5 -9.96 -5.48 4.93
N PHE A 6 -8.86 -4.77 4.72
CA PHE A 6 -7.68 -4.79 5.57
C PHE A 6 -7.45 -3.39 6.15
N GLY A 7 -6.98 -3.35 7.39
CA GLY A 7 -6.56 -2.12 8.06
C GLY A 7 -5.28 -2.36 8.83
N ASN A 8 -4.32 -1.44 8.70
CA ASN A 8 -3.08 -1.47 9.45
C ASN A 8 -2.84 -0.10 10.08
N LEU A 9 -2.55 -0.09 11.38
CA LEU A 9 -2.14 1.08 12.15
C LEU A 9 -0.76 0.82 12.71
N GLY A 10 0.11 1.82 12.66
CA GLY A 10 1.47 1.72 13.18
C GLY A 10 2.00 3.07 13.65
N TYR A 11 3.07 3.00 14.45
CA TYR A 11 3.84 4.17 14.87
C TYR A 11 5.31 3.87 14.65
N THR A 12 6.03 4.84 14.07
CA THR A 12 7.47 4.75 13.86
C THR A 12 8.18 5.77 14.74
N PHE A 13 9.03 5.28 15.65
CA PHE A 13 9.90 6.10 16.47
C PHE A 13 11.29 6.22 15.83
N VAL A 14 11.69 7.45 15.48
CA VAL A 14 13.00 7.74 14.88
C VAL A 14 13.96 8.13 16.00
N THR A 15 14.76 7.15 16.47
CA THR A 15 15.61 7.29 17.67
C THR A 15 16.64 8.41 17.63
N ARG A 16 17.09 8.81 16.43
CA ARG A 16 18.08 9.88 16.25
C ARG A 16 17.47 11.28 16.16
N ASP A 17 16.18 11.38 15.88
CA ASP A 17 15.47 12.64 15.68
C ASP A 17 13.97 12.41 15.86
N SER A 18 13.45 12.71 17.05
CA SER A 18 12.04 12.50 17.38
C SER A 18 11.11 13.43 16.59
N ASP A 19 11.61 14.51 16.00
CA ASP A 19 10.78 15.40 15.21
C ASP A 19 10.33 14.75 13.89
N LEU A 20 10.98 13.63 13.54
CA LEU A 20 10.66 12.77 12.40
C LEU A 20 9.76 11.59 12.76
N ASN A 21 9.17 11.54 13.95
CA ASN A 21 8.20 10.51 14.32
C ASN A 21 6.91 10.65 13.50
N PHE A 22 6.28 9.51 13.19
CA PHE A 22 5.05 9.49 12.42
C PHE A 22 4.18 8.27 12.72
N TRP A 23 2.88 8.45 12.51
CA TRP A 23 1.87 7.40 12.53
C TRP A 23 1.58 6.92 11.12
N THR A 24 1.34 5.63 10.93
CA THR A 24 0.92 5.06 9.64
C THR A 24 -0.50 4.56 9.71
N PHE A 25 -1.34 4.97 8.77
CA PHE A 25 -2.71 4.50 8.64
C PHE A 25 -2.92 3.94 7.23
N ASN A 26 -3.14 2.63 7.13
CA ASN A 26 -3.33 1.98 5.84
C ASN A 26 -4.65 1.24 5.82
N ALA A 27 -5.37 1.35 4.71
CA ALA A 27 -6.59 0.60 4.46
C ALA A 27 -6.56 0.03 3.05
N ALA A 28 -6.90 -1.24 2.92
CA ALA A 28 -6.94 -1.90 1.62
C ALA A 28 -8.24 -2.67 1.42
N LEU A 29 -8.77 -2.63 0.20
CA LEU A 29 -9.90 -3.42 -0.26
C LEU A 29 -9.41 -4.37 -1.34
N GLU A 30 -9.60 -5.67 -1.12
CA GLU A 30 -9.37 -6.70 -2.12
C GLU A 30 -10.71 -7.24 -2.62
N TYR A 31 -10.92 -7.20 -3.93
CA TYR A 31 -12.01 -7.89 -4.60
C TYR A 31 -11.47 -9.08 -5.38
N ARG A 32 -11.86 -10.29 -4.99
CA ARG A 32 -11.50 -11.51 -5.72
C ARG A 32 -12.41 -11.67 -6.93
N ALA A 33 -11.90 -11.28 -8.11
CA ALA A 33 -12.62 -11.35 -9.37
C ALA A 33 -12.76 -12.81 -9.84
N THR A 34 -11.68 -13.59 -9.78
CA THR A 34 -11.67 -15.02 -10.10
C THR A 34 -10.80 -15.80 -9.10
N LYS A 35 -10.64 -17.12 -9.28
CA LYS A 35 -9.71 -17.90 -8.44
C LYS A 35 -8.25 -17.46 -8.59
N ALA A 36 -7.88 -16.88 -9.74
CA ALA A 36 -6.51 -16.49 -10.05
C ALA A 36 -6.31 -14.97 -10.03
N TRP A 37 -7.37 -14.16 -10.15
CA TRP A 37 -7.29 -12.71 -10.25
C TRP A 37 -7.97 -12.02 -9.07
N SER A 38 -7.24 -11.11 -8.43
CA SER A 38 -7.76 -10.16 -7.44
C SER A 38 -7.49 -8.73 -7.90
N LEU A 39 -8.43 -7.83 -7.65
CA LEU A 39 -8.25 -6.38 -7.75
C LEU A 39 -8.02 -5.82 -6.35
N VAL A 40 -7.06 -4.92 -6.20
CA VAL A 40 -6.68 -4.34 -4.91
C VAL A 40 -6.72 -2.82 -5.03
N SER A 41 -7.37 -2.16 -4.08
CA SER A 41 -7.26 -0.72 -3.87
C SER A 41 -6.73 -0.49 -2.46
N GLU A 42 -5.76 0.40 -2.30
CA GLU A 42 -5.13 0.67 -1.01
C GLU A 42 -4.91 2.17 -0.83
N VAL A 43 -5.19 2.69 0.36
CA VAL A 43 -4.67 3.99 0.80
C VAL A 43 -3.56 3.70 1.80
N VAL A 44 -2.37 4.22 1.52
CA VAL A 44 -1.22 4.19 2.43
C VAL A 44 -0.96 5.62 2.88
N SER A 45 -0.92 5.88 4.18
CA SER A 45 -0.58 7.20 4.69
C SER A 45 0.40 7.15 5.87
N ALA A 46 1.18 8.22 5.97
CA ALA A 46 1.98 8.56 7.13
C ALA A 46 1.62 9.98 7.57
N VAL A 47 1.32 10.17 8.85
CA VAL A 47 1.02 11.46 9.47
C VAL A 47 2.14 11.81 10.42
N GLY A 48 2.84 12.91 10.14
CA GLY A 48 3.95 13.39 10.96
C GLY A 48 3.48 14.08 12.23
N GLU A 49 4.26 13.97 13.31
CA GLU A 49 3.94 14.69 14.56
C GLU A 49 4.46 16.14 14.57
N ALA A 50 5.71 16.36 14.17
CA ALA A 50 6.38 17.66 14.23
C ALA A 50 6.90 18.11 12.84
N ALA A 51 8.19 17.89 12.58
CA ALA A 51 8.81 18.26 11.30
C ALA A 51 8.62 17.19 10.22
N ALA A 52 8.16 15.99 10.59
CA ALA A 52 7.82 14.93 9.66
C ALA A 52 6.71 15.38 8.68
N PRO A 53 6.90 15.19 7.37
CA PRO A 53 5.87 15.50 6.38
C PRO A 53 4.75 14.47 6.38
N ASP A 54 3.53 14.92 6.08
CA ASP A 54 2.40 14.05 5.81
C ASP A 54 2.47 13.48 4.39
N THR A 55 2.36 12.16 4.28
CA THR A 55 2.28 11.47 2.99
C THR A 55 0.99 10.67 2.92
N ALA A 56 0.36 10.69 1.75
CA ALA A 56 -0.74 9.78 1.44
C ALA A 56 -0.70 9.39 -0.03
N VAL A 57 -0.89 8.10 -0.32
CA VAL A 57 -0.92 7.54 -1.67
C VAL A 57 -2.12 6.61 -1.80
N LEU A 58 -2.96 6.87 -2.79
CA LEU A 58 -4.00 5.94 -3.23
C LEU A 58 -3.42 5.05 -4.33
N ARG A 59 -3.47 3.73 -4.14
CA ARG A 59 -3.01 2.72 -5.09
C ARG A 59 -4.18 1.88 -5.57
N ILE A 60 -4.20 1.59 -6.86
CA ILE A 60 -5.13 0.65 -7.48
C ILE A 60 -4.32 -0.30 -8.34
N GLY A 61 -4.57 -1.60 -8.17
CA GLY A 61 -3.81 -2.63 -8.86
C GLY A 61 -4.54 -3.96 -8.93
N SER A 62 -3.81 -4.96 -9.42
CA SER A 62 -4.28 -6.32 -9.55
C SER A 62 -3.18 -7.30 -9.20
N VAL A 63 -3.58 -8.46 -8.69
CA VAL A 63 -2.72 -9.60 -8.43
C VAL A 63 -3.22 -10.78 -9.27
N TYR A 64 -2.30 -11.40 -10.00
CA TYR A 64 -2.55 -12.61 -10.78
C TYR A 64 -1.72 -13.78 -10.24
N ALA A 65 -2.41 -14.83 -9.76
CA ALA A 65 -1.77 -16.09 -9.42
C ALA A 65 -1.48 -16.89 -10.71
N LEU A 66 -0.21 -16.89 -11.11
CA LEU A 66 0.27 -17.70 -12.24
C LEU A 66 0.29 -19.18 -11.86
N THR A 67 0.70 -19.47 -10.62
CA THR A 67 0.63 -20.79 -9.99
C THR A 67 0.25 -20.63 -8.52
N GLU A 68 0.12 -21.73 -7.77
CA GLU A 68 -0.09 -21.66 -6.31
C GLU A 68 1.07 -20.98 -5.56
N ARG A 69 2.25 -20.91 -6.18
CA ARG A 69 3.49 -20.38 -5.57
C ARG A 69 3.98 -19.08 -6.20
N ILE A 70 3.51 -18.75 -7.41
CA ILE A 70 3.98 -17.59 -8.18
C ILE A 70 2.82 -16.64 -8.40
N LYS A 71 3.00 -15.39 -7.99
CA LYS A 71 2.05 -14.31 -8.21
C LYS A 71 2.74 -13.15 -8.95
N LEU A 72 2.01 -12.54 -9.87
CA LEU A 72 2.37 -11.30 -10.52
C LEU A 72 1.48 -10.19 -9.96
N ASP A 73 2.05 -9.04 -9.66
CA ASP A 73 1.31 -7.88 -9.20
C ASP A 73 1.65 -6.65 -10.04
N GLY A 74 0.64 -5.81 -10.23
CA GLY A 74 0.76 -4.55 -10.96
C GLY A 74 -0.16 -3.52 -10.34
N ALA A 75 0.36 -2.31 -10.07
CA ALA A 75 -0.42 -1.23 -9.47
C ALA A 75 0.03 0.15 -9.96
N VAL A 76 -0.91 1.09 -9.94
CA VAL A 76 -0.65 2.51 -10.11
C VAL A 76 -1.07 3.23 -8.85
N GLY A 77 -0.19 4.08 -8.34
CA GLY A 77 -0.41 4.93 -7.17
C GLY A 77 -0.41 6.41 -7.54
N PHE A 78 -1.25 7.19 -6.88
CA PHE A 78 -1.34 8.64 -7.01
C PHE A 78 -1.11 9.30 -5.66
N GLY A 79 -0.21 10.28 -5.61
CA GLY A 79 0.03 11.09 -4.43
C GLY A 79 -1.17 11.96 -4.11
N MET A 80 -1.53 12.03 -2.82
CA MET A 80 -2.65 12.84 -2.31
C MET A 80 -2.18 14.03 -1.46
N THR A 81 -0.90 14.11 -1.13
CA THR A 81 -0.27 15.24 -0.44
C THR A 81 0.89 15.79 -1.25
N LYS A 82 1.38 16.98 -0.91
CA LYS A 82 2.50 17.64 -1.61
C LYS A 82 3.82 16.87 -1.53
N GLU A 83 3.98 16.09 -0.46
CA GLU A 83 5.20 15.34 -0.17
C GLU A 83 5.13 13.91 -0.70
N SER A 84 3.97 13.49 -1.22
CA SER A 84 3.83 12.23 -1.95
C SER A 84 4.29 12.37 -3.41
N PRO A 85 4.85 11.32 -4.03
CA PRO A 85 5.09 11.31 -5.47
C PRO A 85 3.78 11.48 -6.25
N ASP A 86 3.80 12.24 -7.35
CA ASP A 86 2.61 12.47 -8.19
C ASP A 86 2.00 11.15 -8.67
N VAL A 87 2.86 10.26 -9.20
CA VAL A 87 2.49 8.95 -9.72
C VAL A 87 3.57 7.92 -9.39
N ILE A 88 3.16 6.73 -8.99
CA ILE A 88 4.03 5.56 -8.78
C ILE A 88 3.46 4.40 -9.59
N VAL A 89 4.32 3.69 -10.31
CA VAL A 89 3.94 2.42 -10.97
C VAL A 89 4.73 1.30 -10.32
N THR A 90 4.03 0.28 -9.86
CA THR A 90 4.61 -0.90 -9.23
C THR A 90 4.34 -2.12 -10.11
N VAL A 91 5.38 -2.92 -10.35
CA VAL A 91 5.28 -4.24 -10.96
C VAL A 91 6.10 -5.19 -10.09
N GLY A 92 5.50 -6.30 -9.68
CA GLY A 92 6.12 -7.25 -8.77
C GLY A 92 5.90 -8.69 -9.17
N VAL A 93 6.80 -9.53 -8.67
CA VAL A 93 6.69 -10.99 -8.74
C VAL A 93 6.95 -11.52 -7.34
N THR A 94 5.99 -12.26 -6.80
CA THR A 94 6.13 -12.96 -5.52
C THR A 94 6.29 -14.45 -5.77
N VAL A 95 7.34 -15.05 -5.23
CA VAL A 95 7.63 -16.50 -5.30
C VAL A 95 7.70 -17.05 -3.87
N ALA A 96 6.82 -18.00 -3.55
CA ALA A 96 6.83 -18.75 -2.30
C ALA A 96 7.53 -20.10 -2.49
N PHE A 97 8.51 -20.42 -1.62
CA PHE A 97 9.30 -21.66 -1.66
C PHE A 97 8.75 -22.72 -0.70
#